data_AF-A0A2A5G722-F1
#
_entry.id   AF-A0A2A5G722-F1
#
_cell.length_a   1.000
_cell.length_b   1.000
_cell.length_c   1.000
_cell.angle_alpha   90.00
_cell.angle_beta   90.00
_cell.angle_gamma   90.00
#
_symmetry.space_group_name_H-M   'P 1'
#
loop_
_entity.id
_entity.type
_entity.pdbx_description
1 polymer ?
#
loop_
_entity_poly.entity_id
_entity_poly.type
_entity_poly.pdbx_seq_one_letter_code
_entity_poly.pdbx_strand_id
1 'polypeptide(L)'
;MIKRKIIQKISIGFVLLCLTQLSFADEIRPGYLEIKENSKDVFSVLWKVPAKGNKKLSLQAQLPANCVNKTQANTQFINAAYIQRWITFCEGGMIEQSISITGLGSTNTDVILHLEFINGTSQSAQLTPTKNLYTIPAEASSLQIVSTYTIFGVEHILMGVDHLLFVFALLLIVSSTRKLVVTITAFTLAHSITLAAATLGFVHVPQQPVEAIIALSILFLTVEIVHGRQGRPGYAARWPWLVAFIFGLLHGFGFAGALSEIGLPQQAIPLALVFFNVGVELGQLLFVLGIVLLTWLLHQFNQQKLVSRAETVVIYSIGGLSSFWLLERISLF
;
A
#
# COMPACT_ATOMS: atom_id res chain seq x y z
N MET A 1 -6.58 -2.02 -44.49
CA MET A 1 -6.58 -3.25 -43.66
C MET A 1 -5.64 -3.22 -42.45
N ILE A 2 -4.58 -2.38 -42.40
CA ILE A 2 -3.60 -2.35 -41.30
C ILE A 2 -4.12 -1.63 -40.03
N LYS A 3 -4.96 -0.58 -40.17
CA LYS A 3 -5.55 0.17 -39.05
C LYS A 3 -6.49 -0.66 -38.15
N ARG A 4 -7.16 -1.68 -38.69
CA ARG A 4 -8.09 -2.55 -37.94
C ARG A 4 -7.33 -3.52 -37.01
N LYS A 5 -6.12 -3.93 -37.39
CA LYS A 5 -5.24 -4.81 -36.60
C LYS A 5 -4.59 -4.10 -35.41
N ILE A 6 -4.34 -2.79 -35.49
CA ILE A 6 -3.76 -2.00 -34.37
C ILE A 6 -4.82 -1.69 -33.32
N ILE A 7 -6.03 -1.33 -33.76
CA ILE A 7 -7.18 -1.07 -32.86
C ILE A 7 -7.61 -2.36 -32.14
N GLN A 8 -7.63 -3.50 -32.83
CA GLN A 8 -7.82 -4.79 -32.17
C GLN A 8 -6.71 -5.07 -31.16
N LYS A 9 -5.43 -4.81 -31.46
CA LYS A 9 -4.33 -5.08 -30.52
C LYS A 9 -4.33 -4.21 -29.26
N ILE A 10 -4.77 -2.95 -29.34
CA ILE A 10 -4.84 -2.04 -28.17
C ILE A 10 -6.09 -2.30 -27.33
N SER A 11 -7.25 -2.55 -27.96
CA SER A 11 -8.46 -2.96 -27.23
C SER A 11 -8.32 -4.37 -26.62
N ILE A 12 -7.62 -5.29 -27.30
CA ILE A 12 -7.24 -6.59 -26.75
C ILE A 12 -6.21 -6.41 -25.62
N GLY A 13 -5.29 -5.44 -25.70
CA GLY A 13 -4.33 -5.16 -24.62
C GLY A 13 -4.98 -4.64 -23.33
N PHE A 14 -5.98 -3.75 -23.44
CA PHE A 14 -6.70 -3.22 -22.27
C PHE A 14 -7.71 -4.24 -21.71
N VAL A 15 -8.37 -5.01 -22.58
CA VAL A 15 -9.24 -6.13 -22.17
C VAL A 15 -8.41 -7.29 -21.60
N LEU A 16 -7.18 -7.55 -22.08
CA LEU A 16 -6.26 -8.51 -21.44
C LEU A 16 -5.76 -8.00 -20.09
N LEU A 17 -5.52 -6.70 -19.90
CA LEU A 17 -5.18 -6.14 -18.59
C LEU A 17 -6.32 -6.28 -17.58
N CYS A 18 -7.58 -6.21 -18.03
CA CYS A 18 -8.75 -6.49 -17.19
C CYS A 18 -9.05 -7.99 -17.01
N LEU A 19 -8.55 -8.88 -17.88
CA LEU A 19 -8.75 -10.33 -17.80
C LEU A 19 -7.61 -11.07 -17.06
N THR A 20 -6.55 -10.40 -16.62
CA THR A 20 -5.45 -11.03 -15.88
C THR A 20 -5.72 -11.31 -14.40
N GLN A 21 -6.96 -11.15 -13.90
CA GLN A 21 -7.30 -11.46 -12.50
C GLN A 21 -7.99 -12.82 -12.29
N LEU A 22 -7.58 -13.82 -13.07
CA LEU A 22 -7.57 -15.21 -12.58
C LEU A 22 -6.13 -15.62 -12.28
N SER A 23 -5.39 -14.77 -11.58
CA SER A 23 -4.24 -15.29 -10.84
C SER A 23 -4.81 -16.07 -9.67
N PHE A 24 -4.54 -17.37 -9.62
CA PHE A 24 -4.45 -18.05 -8.34
C PHE A 24 -3.41 -17.26 -7.54
N ALA A 25 -3.86 -16.37 -6.67
CA ALA A 25 -2.99 -15.78 -5.67
C ALA A 25 -2.58 -16.97 -4.80
N ASP A 26 -1.38 -17.49 -5.04
CA ASP A 26 -0.71 -18.30 -4.03
C ASP A 26 -0.71 -17.43 -2.77
N GLU A 27 -1.31 -17.92 -1.70
CA GLU A 27 -1.36 -17.22 -0.42
C GLU A 27 0.08 -17.17 0.14
N ILE A 28 0.85 -16.16 -0.27
CA ILE A 28 2.19 -15.91 0.26
C ILE A 28 2.01 -15.39 1.67
N ARG A 29 1.99 -16.31 2.62
CA ARG A 29 2.10 -15.98 4.04
C ARG A 29 3.59 -15.72 4.30
N PRO A 30 4.00 -14.51 4.73
CA PRO A 30 5.38 -14.29 5.12
C PRO A 30 5.69 -15.07 6.41
N GLY A 31 6.96 -15.41 6.59
CA GLY A 31 7.46 -15.76 7.92
C GLY A 31 7.40 -14.54 8.85
N TYR A 32 7.26 -14.78 10.14
CA TYR A 32 7.19 -13.70 11.14
C TYR A 32 8.15 -14.01 12.28
N LEU A 33 9.13 -13.13 12.48
CA LEU A 33 10.08 -13.16 13.58
C LEU A 33 9.80 -11.97 14.48
N GLU A 34 9.30 -12.24 15.68
CA GLU A 34 9.09 -11.22 16.71
C GLU A 34 10.08 -11.44 17.85
N ILE A 35 10.76 -10.37 18.25
CA ILE A 35 11.72 -10.34 19.33
C ILE A 35 11.32 -9.20 20.25
N LYS A 36 10.95 -9.53 21.50
CA LYS A 36 10.50 -8.56 22.50
C LYS A 36 11.41 -8.59 23.72
N GLU A 37 12.01 -7.46 24.05
CA GLU A 37 12.79 -7.27 25.27
C GLU A 37 11.85 -7.19 26.48
N ASN A 38 11.93 -8.18 27.37
CA ASN A 38 11.07 -8.24 28.56
C ASN A 38 11.73 -7.58 29.78
N SER A 39 13.04 -7.70 29.87
CA SER A 39 13.90 -7.06 30.87
C SER A 39 15.26 -6.81 30.22
N LYS A 40 16.10 -5.97 30.83
CA LYS A 40 17.44 -5.63 30.31
C LYS A 40 18.16 -6.89 29.78
N ASP A 41 18.49 -6.88 28.48
CA ASP A 41 19.23 -7.92 27.77
C ASP A 41 18.51 -9.29 27.64
N VAL A 42 17.24 -9.40 28.05
CA VAL A 42 16.45 -10.65 27.99
C VAL A 42 15.29 -10.47 27.02
N PHE A 43 15.29 -11.32 25.97
CA PHE A 43 14.34 -11.23 24.86
C PHE A 43 13.50 -12.50 24.77
N SER A 44 12.18 -12.35 24.65
CA SER A 44 11.31 -13.42 24.17
C SER A 44 11.29 -13.39 22.65
N VAL A 45 11.48 -14.55 22.04
CA VAL A 45 11.48 -14.72 20.60
C VAL A 45 10.31 -15.59 20.18
N LEU A 46 9.56 -15.11 19.19
CA LEU A 46 8.49 -15.82 18.50
C LEU A 46 8.92 -15.96 17.03
N TRP A 47 9.07 -17.21 16.59
CA TRP A 47 9.39 -17.52 15.21
C TRP A 47 8.25 -18.32 14.58
N LYS A 48 7.54 -17.71 13.64
CA LYS A 48 6.43 -18.30 12.90
C LYS A 48 6.87 -18.57 11.47
N VAL A 49 6.89 -19.85 11.09
CA VAL A 49 7.20 -20.32 9.75
C VAL A 49 5.93 -20.87 9.10
N PRO A 50 5.47 -20.30 7.98
CA PRO A 50 4.33 -20.86 7.24
C PRO A 50 4.68 -22.26 6.71
N ALA A 51 3.69 -23.16 6.74
CA ALA A 51 3.82 -24.51 6.22
C ALA A 51 2.95 -24.67 4.97
N LYS A 52 3.49 -25.35 3.95
CA LYS A 52 2.71 -25.81 2.79
C LYS A 52 2.37 -27.28 3.00
N GLY A 53 1.17 -27.55 3.56
CA GLY A 53 0.80 -28.87 4.05
C GLY A 53 1.58 -29.27 5.31
N ASN A 54 2.13 -30.48 5.36
CA ASN A 54 2.92 -30.99 6.50
C ASN A 54 4.44 -30.72 6.40
N LYS A 55 4.89 -29.92 5.41
CA LYS A 55 6.30 -29.60 5.21
C LYS A 55 6.63 -28.22 5.79
N LYS A 56 7.44 -28.20 6.86
CA LYS A 56 8.07 -26.97 7.38
C LYS A 56 9.08 -26.47 6.33
N LEU A 57 8.97 -25.22 5.92
CA LEU A 57 10.05 -24.58 5.16
C LEU A 57 11.32 -24.60 6.02
N SER A 58 12.48 -24.90 5.42
CA SER A 58 13.76 -24.97 6.15
C SER A 58 14.33 -23.58 6.44
N LEU A 59 13.51 -22.74 7.09
CA LEU A 59 13.86 -21.40 7.52
C LEU A 59 14.23 -21.42 9.00
N GLN A 60 15.40 -20.87 9.32
CA GLN A 60 15.87 -20.73 10.69
C GLN A 60 16.31 -19.30 10.95
N ALA A 61 15.79 -18.73 12.04
CA ALA A 61 16.25 -17.45 12.55
C ALA A 61 17.59 -17.64 13.27
N GLN A 62 18.64 -17.02 12.74
CA GLN A 62 19.93 -16.89 13.40
C GLN A 62 19.99 -15.56 14.14
N LEU A 63 20.00 -15.65 15.45
CA LEU A 63 20.20 -14.51 16.35
C LEU A 63 21.69 -14.14 16.41
N PRO A 64 22.01 -12.92 16.85
CA PRO A 64 23.39 -12.49 17.09
C PRO A 64 24.23 -13.44 17.94
N ALA A 65 25.55 -13.46 17.72
CA ALA A 65 26.46 -14.36 18.43
C ALA A 65 26.55 -14.10 19.95
N ASN A 66 26.22 -12.88 20.40
CA ASN A 66 26.14 -12.52 21.81
C ASN A 66 24.87 -13.03 22.51
N CYS A 67 23.95 -13.68 21.78
CA CYS A 67 22.71 -14.23 22.31
C CYS A 67 22.85 -15.71 22.69
N VAL A 68 22.46 -16.03 23.93
CA VAL A 68 22.43 -17.39 24.48
C VAL A 68 21.01 -17.75 24.89
N ASN A 69 20.47 -18.82 24.30
CA ASN A 69 19.13 -19.32 24.61
C ASN A 69 19.05 -19.79 26.07
N LYS A 70 18.09 -19.24 26.83
CA LYS A 70 17.82 -19.58 28.23
C LYS A 70 16.80 -20.72 28.36
N THR A 71 15.90 -20.85 27.38
CA THR A 71 14.89 -21.93 27.35
C THR A 71 15.00 -22.74 26.08
N GLN A 72 14.56 -23.99 26.13
CA GLN A 72 14.37 -24.80 24.92
C GLN A 72 13.19 -24.26 24.11
N ALA A 73 13.34 -24.23 22.79
CA ALA A 73 12.29 -23.73 21.91
C ALA A 73 11.06 -24.65 21.94
N ASN A 74 9.96 -24.14 22.48
CA ASN A 74 8.68 -24.83 22.42
C ASN A 74 8.11 -24.65 21.01
N THR A 75 7.83 -25.77 20.32
CA THR A 75 7.34 -25.76 18.94
C THR A 75 5.90 -26.24 18.91
N GLN A 76 5.02 -25.44 18.36
CA GLN A 76 3.60 -25.75 18.16
C GLN A 76 3.25 -25.60 16.69
N PHE A 77 2.37 -26.47 16.18
CA PHE A 77 1.80 -26.34 14.84
C PHE A 77 0.36 -25.85 14.97
N ILE A 78 0.09 -24.63 14.50
CA ILE A 78 -1.22 -23.97 14.63
C ILE A 78 -1.52 -23.28 13.30
N ASN A 79 -2.74 -23.46 12.76
CA ASN A 79 -3.23 -22.78 11.56
C ASN A 79 -2.25 -22.83 10.36
N ALA A 80 -1.72 -24.03 10.04
CA ALA A 80 -0.75 -24.25 8.97
C ALA A 80 0.56 -23.44 9.11
N ALA A 81 0.97 -23.12 10.34
CA ALA A 81 2.27 -22.52 10.64
C ALA A 81 2.95 -23.23 11.82
N TYR A 82 4.27 -23.38 11.73
CA TYR A 82 5.10 -23.79 12.86
C TYR A 82 5.49 -22.55 13.65
N ILE A 83 5.04 -22.48 14.90
CA ILE A 83 5.35 -21.40 15.83
C ILE A 83 6.33 -21.93 16.85
N GLN A 84 7.48 -21.28 16.97
CA GLN A 84 8.50 -21.58 17.97
C GLN A 84 8.62 -20.39 18.92
N ARG A 85 8.64 -20.68 20.23
CA ARG A 85 8.84 -19.65 21.26
C ARG A 85 9.98 -20.04 22.19
N TRP A 86 10.89 -19.11 22.45
CA TRP A 86 11.95 -19.27 23.42
C TRP A 86 12.36 -17.94 24.03
N ILE A 87 13.18 -18.01 25.09
CA ILE A 87 13.77 -16.86 25.75
C ILE A 87 15.27 -16.92 25.49
N THR A 88 15.86 -15.78 25.14
CA THR A 88 17.29 -15.61 24.92
C THR A 88 17.83 -14.45 25.75
N PHE A 89 19.09 -14.53 26.14
CA PHE A 89 19.83 -13.45 26.80
C PHE A 89 20.93 -13.00 25.86
N CYS A 90 21.00 -11.71 25.54
CA CYS A 90 21.99 -11.15 24.63
C CYS A 90 22.90 -10.17 25.37
N GLU A 91 24.16 -10.55 25.57
CA GLU A 91 25.11 -9.74 26.33
C GLU A 91 25.37 -8.41 25.63
N GLY A 92 25.09 -7.29 26.30
CA GLY A 92 25.24 -5.95 25.72
C GLY A 92 24.09 -5.54 24.77
N GLY A 93 22.98 -6.27 24.78
CA GLY A 93 21.80 -5.98 23.98
C GLY A 93 21.90 -6.46 22.52
N MET A 94 20.93 -6.07 21.69
CA MET A 94 20.90 -6.44 20.26
C MET A 94 21.22 -5.26 19.32
N ILE A 95 21.49 -4.08 19.85
CA ILE A 95 21.83 -2.90 19.05
C ILE A 95 23.16 -3.13 18.32
N GLU A 96 23.23 -2.71 17.05
CA GLU A 96 24.35 -2.91 16.09
C GLU A 96 24.65 -4.37 15.76
N GLN A 97 23.88 -5.31 16.29
CA GLN A 97 24.00 -6.72 15.97
C GLN A 97 23.19 -7.07 14.72
N SER A 98 23.53 -8.19 14.08
CA SER A 98 22.86 -8.65 12.87
C SER A 98 22.03 -9.92 13.12
N ILE A 99 20.80 -9.91 12.63
CA ILE A 99 19.91 -11.06 12.55
C ILE A 99 19.92 -11.55 11.11
N SER A 100 19.97 -12.87 10.90
CA SER A 100 19.84 -13.45 9.57
C SER A 100 18.85 -14.61 9.53
N ILE A 101 18.21 -14.81 8.38
CA ILE A 101 17.33 -15.96 8.14
C ILE A 101 18.01 -16.92 7.17
N THR A 102 18.46 -18.05 7.69
CA THR A 102 19.05 -19.11 6.88
C THR A 102 17.96 -19.83 6.10
N GLY A 103 18.25 -20.15 4.83
CA GLY A 103 17.31 -20.81 3.92
C GLY A 103 16.38 -19.85 3.16
N LEU A 104 16.33 -18.56 3.52
CA LEU A 104 15.42 -17.58 2.90
C LEU A 104 15.69 -17.39 1.41
N GLY A 105 16.98 -17.33 1.02
CA GLY A 105 17.39 -17.16 -0.38
C GLY A 105 16.99 -18.31 -1.32
N SER A 106 16.57 -19.45 -0.78
CA SER A 106 16.07 -20.60 -1.55
C SER A 106 14.54 -20.69 -1.56
N THR A 107 13.85 -19.64 -1.12
CA THR A 107 12.39 -19.59 -1.03
C THR A 107 11.84 -18.38 -1.77
N ASN A 108 10.54 -18.41 -2.06
CA ASN A 108 9.79 -17.27 -2.60
C ASN A 108 8.96 -16.57 -1.51
N THR A 109 9.36 -16.69 -0.24
CA THR A 109 8.66 -16.07 0.88
C THR A 109 9.54 -14.98 1.49
N ASP A 110 8.90 -13.97 2.05
CA ASP A 110 9.55 -12.92 2.82
C ASP A 110 9.39 -13.20 4.30
N VAL A 111 10.22 -12.57 5.11
CA VAL A 111 10.13 -12.61 6.58
C VAL A 111 9.97 -11.20 7.11
N ILE A 112 8.92 -10.98 7.88
CA ILE A 112 8.75 -9.76 8.66
C ILE A 112 9.45 -9.96 10.00
N LEU A 113 10.47 -9.14 10.25
CA LEU A 113 11.12 -9.01 11.54
C LEU A 113 10.46 -7.85 12.30
N HIS A 114 10.03 -8.12 13.54
CA HIS A 114 9.54 -7.13 14.48
C HIS A 114 10.37 -7.19 15.76
N LEU A 115 11.03 -6.10 16.12
CA LEU A 115 11.84 -5.97 17.33
C LEU A 115 11.19 -4.93 18.22
N GLU A 116 10.91 -5.27 19.47
CA GLU A 116 10.34 -4.36 20.48
C GLU A 116 11.28 -4.32 21.70
N PHE A 117 11.72 -3.13 22.08
CA PHE A 117 12.60 -2.90 23.22
C PHE A 117 11.80 -2.46 24.46
N ILE A 118 12.40 -2.59 25.65
CA ILE A 118 11.73 -2.28 26.92
C ILE A 118 11.36 -0.80 27.07
N ASN A 119 12.05 0.09 26.36
CA ASN A 119 11.75 1.53 26.29
C ASN A 119 10.54 1.86 25.39
N GLY A 120 9.85 0.84 24.87
CA GLY A 120 8.72 0.98 23.94
C GLY A 120 9.13 1.23 22.49
N THR A 121 10.42 1.38 22.18
CA THR A 121 10.85 1.49 20.78
C THR A 121 10.62 0.17 20.06
N SER A 122 10.04 0.25 18.87
CA SER A 122 9.93 -0.89 17.99
C SER A 122 10.54 -0.59 16.63
N GLN A 123 11.10 -1.63 16.02
CA GLN A 123 11.67 -1.60 14.68
C GLN A 123 11.12 -2.78 13.90
N SER A 124 10.62 -2.51 12.69
CA SER A 124 10.18 -3.55 11.77
C SER A 124 11.06 -3.52 10.52
N ALA A 125 11.37 -4.71 9.98
CA ALA A 125 12.09 -4.84 8.72
C ALA A 125 11.57 -6.03 7.93
N GLN A 126 11.49 -5.87 6.61
CA GLN A 126 11.21 -6.97 5.69
C GLN A 126 12.53 -7.55 5.17
N LEU A 127 12.72 -8.83 5.43
CA LEU A 127 13.82 -9.64 4.92
C LEU A 127 13.31 -10.40 3.69
N THR A 128 14.01 -10.26 2.57
CA THR A 128 13.65 -10.88 1.29
C THR A 128 14.67 -11.97 0.93
N PRO A 129 14.39 -12.85 -0.04
CA PRO A 129 15.36 -13.85 -0.52
C PRO A 129 16.70 -13.27 -0.95
N THR A 130 16.73 -12.01 -1.42
CA THR A 130 17.95 -11.29 -1.82
C THR A 130 18.59 -10.47 -0.70
N LYS A 131 17.85 -10.19 0.38
CA LYS A 131 18.31 -9.43 1.56
C LYS A 131 17.88 -10.18 2.83
N ASN A 132 18.62 -11.22 3.18
CA ASN A 132 18.33 -12.13 4.29
C ASN A 132 19.04 -11.78 5.60
N LEU A 133 19.77 -10.67 5.65
CA LEU A 133 20.48 -10.15 6.81
C LEU A 133 19.99 -8.73 7.13
N TYR A 134 19.72 -8.49 8.41
CA TYR A 134 19.32 -7.19 8.94
C TYR A 134 20.19 -6.83 10.14
N THR A 135 20.88 -5.70 10.04
CA THR A 135 21.65 -5.12 11.15
C THR A 135 20.75 -4.14 11.90
N ILE A 136 20.64 -4.33 13.21
CA ILE A 136 19.81 -3.50 14.09
C ILE A 136 20.52 -2.17 14.30
N PRO A 137 20.00 -1.05 13.78
CA PRO A 137 20.66 0.24 13.96
C PRO A 137 20.52 0.76 15.39
N ALA A 138 21.54 1.47 15.89
CA ALA A 138 21.53 2.12 17.20
C ALA A 138 20.44 3.21 17.33
N GLU A 139 20.14 3.88 16.22
CA GLU A 139 18.98 4.75 16.04
C GLU A 139 18.47 4.57 14.62
N ALA A 140 17.15 4.55 14.41
CA ALA A 140 16.62 4.63 13.06
C ALA A 140 17.03 5.98 12.46
N SER A 141 18.03 5.98 11.56
CA SER A 141 18.53 7.23 10.99
C SER A 141 17.36 7.98 10.33
N SER A 142 17.22 9.27 10.61
CA SER A 142 16.10 10.06 10.07
C SER A 142 16.05 9.98 8.54
N LEU A 143 17.20 9.87 7.89
CA LEU A 143 17.31 9.68 6.44
C LEU A 143 16.73 8.34 5.96
N GLN A 144 16.95 7.25 6.71
CA GLN A 144 16.36 5.95 6.38
C GLN A 144 14.84 5.96 6.57
N ILE A 145 14.33 6.60 7.63
CA ILE A 145 12.88 6.78 7.84
C ILE A 145 12.28 7.56 6.67
N VAL A 146 12.88 8.68 6.32
CA VAL A 146 12.49 9.52 5.17
C VAL A 146 12.40 8.67 3.90
N SER A 147 13.49 7.98 3.53
CA SER A 147 13.54 7.19 2.29
C SER A 147 12.52 6.06 2.28
N THR A 148 12.43 5.29 3.37
CA THR A 148 11.55 4.12 3.45
C THR A 148 10.09 4.53 3.35
N TYR A 149 9.64 5.52 4.14
CA TYR A 149 8.24 5.91 4.13
C TYR A 149 7.84 6.68 2.87
N THR A 150 8.74 7.44 2.25
CA THR A 150 8.46 8.03 0.93
C THR A 150 8.27 6.96 -0.15
N ILE A 151 9.09 5.90 -0.17
CA ILE A 151 8.90 4.79 -1.12
C ILE A 151 7.57 4.09 -0.85
N PHE A 152 7.26 3.78 0.42
CA PHE A 152 5.98 3.17 0.77
C PHE A 152 4.77 4.03 0.38
N GLY A 153 4.86 5.35 0.50
CA GLY A 153 3.80 6.25 0.04
C GLY A 153 3.57 6.16 -1.47
N VAL A 154 4.66 6.10 -2.26
CA VAL A 154 4.58 5.93 -3.72
C VAL A 154 4.00 4.57 -4.09
N GLU A 155 4.46 3.49 -3.46
CA GLU A 155 3.96 2.15 -3.73
C GLU A 155 2.49 1.99 -3.34
N HIS A 156 2.10 2.54 -2.18
CA HIS A 156 0.71 2.53 -1.71
C HIS A 156 -0.24 3.10 -2.75
N ILE A 157 0.05 4.30 -3.27
CA ILE A 157 -0.85 4.96 -4.21
C ILE A 157 -0.85 4.25 -5.58
N LEU A 158 0.29 3.74 -6.04
CA LEU A 158 0.39 3.05 -7.33
C LEU A 158 -0.24 1.66 -7.32
N MET A 159 -0.28 0.99 -6.16
CA MET A 159 -0.96 -0.29 -6.00
C MET A 159 -2.46 -0.12 -5.67
N GLY A 160 -2.86 1.02 -5.13
CA GLY A 160 -4.23 1.37 -4.82
C GLY A 160 -5.05 1.76 -6.05
N VAL A 161 -5.63 0.77 -6.74
CA VAL A 161 -6.44 0.99 -7.95
C VAL A 161 -7.56 2.03 -7.73
N ASP A 162 -8.23 1.99 -6.58
CA ASP A 162 -9.30 2.94 -6.23
C ASP A 162 -8.80 4.40 -6.28
N HIS A 163 -7.60 4.67 -5.76
CA HIS A 163 -7.00 6.00 -5.77
C HIS A 163 -6.60 6.44 -7.17
N LEU A 164 -6.02 5.54 -7.97
CA LEU A 164 -5.65 5.84 -9.35
C LEU A 164 -6.88 6.16 -10.21
N LEU A 165 -7.97 5.41 -10.04
CA LEU A 165 -9.23 5.69 -10.72
C LEU A 165 -9.84 7.02 -10.28
N PHE A 166 -9.76 7.35 -9.00
CA PHE A 166 -10.19 8.65 -8.48
C PHE A 166 -9.39 9.82 -9.08
N VAL A 167 -8.06 9.74 -9.06
CA VAL A 167 -7.17 10.77 -9.64
C VAL A 167 -7.35 10.88 -11.14
N PHE A 168 -7.52 9.74 -11.84
CA PHE A 168 -7.82 9.73 -13.27
C PHE A 168 -9.16 10.41 -13.57
N ALA A 169 -10.19 10.17 -12.77
CA ALA A 169 -11.47 10.84 -12.93
C ALA A 169 -11.35 12.36 -12.72
N LEU A 170 -10.58 12.81 -11.70
CA LEU A 170 -10.29 14.23 -11.50
C LEU A 170 -9.52 14.86 -12.68
N LEU A 171 -8.56 14.14 -13.26
CA LEU A 171 -7.82 14.57 -14.45
C LEU A 171 -8.76 14.83 -15.64
N LEU A 172 -9.80 14.01 -15.81
CA LEU A 172 -10.80 14.19 -16.88
C LEU A 172 -11.75 15.37 -16.63
N ILE A 173 -11.98 15.75 -15.37
CA ILE A 173 -12.88 16.85 -14.99
C ILE A 173 -12.15 18.20 -15.00
N VAL A 174 -10.91 18.24 -14.53
CA VAL A 174 -10.18 19.48 -14.25
C VAL A 174 -9.28 19.87 -15.43
N SER A 175 -9.70 20.88 -16.18
CA SER A 175 -9.01 21.32 -17.41
C SER A 175 -7.71 22.10 -17.20
N SER A 176 -7.47 22.65 -16.00
CA SER A 176 -6.29 23.47 -15.71
C SER A 176 -5.28 22.69 -14.87
N THR A 177 -4.04 22.60 -15.34
CA THR A 177 -2.93 21.93 -14.62
C THR A 177 -2.75 22.48 -13.21
N ARG A 178 -2.79 23.81 -13.04
CA ARG A 178 -2.70 24.44 -11.71
C ARG A 178 -3.86 24.03 -10.81
N LYS A 179 -5.09 24.01 -11.32
CA LYS A 179 -6.27 23.59 -10.54
C LYS A 179 -6.17 22.10 -10.19
N LEU A 180 -5.68 21.27 -11.09
CA LEU A 180 -5.50 19.84 -10.87
C LEU A 180 -4.49 19.58 -9.74
N VAL A 181 -3.32 20.21 -9.79
CA VAL A 181 -2.30 20.08 -8.72
C VAL A 181 -2.89 20.51 -7.38
N VAL A 182 -3.56 21.67 -7.31
CA VAL A 182 -4.23 22.13 -6.07
C VAL A 182 -5.28 21.12 -5.59
N THR A 183 -6.00 20.48 -6.51
CA THR A 183 -7.04 19.49 -6.19
C THR A 183 -6.43 18.20 -5.64
N ILE A 184 -5.35 17.71 -6.24
CA ILE A 184 -4.60 16.53 -5.78
C ILE A 184 -4.00 16.81 -4.41
N THR A 185 -3.32 17.94 -4.24
CA THR A 185 -2.75 18.33 -2.94
C THR A 185 -3.83 18.49 -1.87
N ALA A 186 -5.02 18.99 -2.21
CA ALA A 186 -6.15 19.08 -1.27
C ALA A 186 -6.65 17.69 -0.84
N PHE A 187 -6.70 16.72 -1.77
CA PHE A 187 -7.01 15.33 -1.44
C PHE A 187 -5.95 14.75 -0.50
N THR A 188 -4.67 14.89 -0.82
CA THR A 188 -3.57 14.35 -0.01
C THR A 188 -3.53 14.96 1.38
N LEU A 189 -3.76 16.27 1.49
CA LEU A 189 -3.83 16.94 2.78
C LEU A 189 -4.97 16.39 3.64
N ALA A 190 -6.17 16.25 3.05
CA ALA A 190 -7.32 15.69 3.76
C ALA A 190 -7.09 14.23 4.17
N HIS A 191 -6.54 13.43 3.26
CA HIS A 191 -6.14 12.05 3.49
C HIS A 191 -5.12 11.94 4.63
N SER A 192 -4.13 12.83 4.65
CA SER A 192 -3.11 12.90 5.70
C SER A 192 -3.72 13.14 7.08
N ILE A 193 -4.73 14.02 7.16
CA ILE A 193 -5.40 14.36 8.42
C ILE A 193 -6.09 13.13 9.02
N THR A 194 -6.89 12.41 8.22
CA THR A 194 -7.66 11.28 8.74
C THR A 194 -6.80 10.03 8.92
N LEU A 195 -5.79 9.82 8.07
CA LEU A 195 -4.77 8.80 8.29
C LEU A 195 -4.04 9.03 9.62
N ALA A 196 -3.56 10.25 9.87
CA ALA A 196 -2.89 10.58 11.12
C ALA A 196 -3.80 10.39 12.34
N ALA A 197 -5.06 10.85 12.25
CA ALA A 197 -6.04 10.69 13.33
C ALA A 197 -6.32 9.21 13.64
N ALA A 198 -6.42 8.36 12.63
CA ALA A 198 -6.66 6.93 12.80
C ALA A 198 -5.42 6.19 13.31
N THR A 199 -4.24 6.49 12.76
CA THR A 199 -2.96 5.91 13.19
C THR A 199 -2.60 6.26 14.63
N LEU A 200 -2.90 7.48 15.08
CA LEU A 200 -2.67 7.91 16.47
C LEU A 200 -3.76 7.39 17.44
N GLY A 201 -4.77 6.66 16.93
CA GLY A 201 -5.84 6.10 17.74
C GLY A 201 -6.89 7.13 18.19
N PHE A 202 -6.92 8.33 17.62
CA PHE A 202 -7.94 9.34 17.95
C PHE A 202 -9.32 9.00 17.37
N VAL A 203 -9.35 8.28 16.24
CA VAL A 203 -10.59 7.89 15.57
C VAL A 203 -10.48 6.44 15.13
N HIS A 204 -11.53 5.66 15.35
CA HIS A 204 -11.64 4.29 14.84
C HIS A 204 -12.90 4.18 14.01
N VAL A 205 -12.76 3.79 12.75
CA VAL A 205 -13.88 3.62 11.82
C VAL A 205 -13.80 2.20 11.27
N PRO A 206 -14.90 1.43 11.25
CA PRO A 206 -14.90 0.12 10.59
C PRO A 206 -14.51 0.27 9.12
N GLN A 207 -13.77 -0.71 8.60
CA GLN A 207 -13.20 -0.65 7.24
C GLN A 207 -14.29 -0.76 6.16
N GLN A 208 -15.32 -1.59 6.37
CA GLN A 208 -16.33 -1.87 5.34
C GLN A 208 -17.09 -0.60 4.88
N PRO A 209 -17.60 0.29 5.78
CA PRO A 209 -18.23 1.56 5.35
C PRO A 209 -17.28 2.48 4.58
N VAL A 210 -16.00 2.50 4.97
CA VAL A 210 -14.99 3.33 4.32
C VAL A 210 -14.77 2.88 2.89
N GLU A 211 -14.61 1.57 2.67
CA GLU A 211 -14.45 1.02 1.32
C GLU A 211 -15.68 1.29 0.44
N ALA A 212 -16.89 1.17 0.97
CA ALA A 212 -18.11 1.48 0.22
C ALA A 212 -18.14 2.97 -0.20
N ILE A 213 -17.77 3.88 0.70
CA ILE A 213 -17.68 5.32 0.41
C ILE A 213 -16.58 5.62 -0.62
N ILE A 214 -15.45 4.93 -0.57
CA ILE A 214 -14.39 5.05 -1.59
C ILE A 214 -14.95 4.67 -2.97
N ALA A 215 -15.66 3.55 -3.10
CA ALA A 215 -16.30 3.16 -4.37
C ALA A 215 -17.35 4.20 -4.82
N LEU A 216 -18.17 4.71 -3.89
CA LEU A 216 -19.14 5.76 -4.16
C LEU A 216 -18.48 7.04 -4.67
N SER A 217 -17.31 7.42 -4.15
CA SER A 217 -16.59 8.61 -4.60
C SER A 217 -16.15 8.53 -6.06
N ILE A 218 -15.69 7.35 -6.51
CA ILE A 218 -15.28 7.11 -7.90
C ILE A 218 -16.52 7.13 -8.81
N LEU A 219 -17.62 6.50 -8.37
CA LEU A 219 -18.89 6.51 -9.08
C LEU A 219 -19.42 7.94 -9.24
N PHE A 220 -19.38 8.73 -8.16
CA PHE A 220 -19.77 10.13 -8.17
C PHE A 220 -18.99 10.94 -9.20
N LEU A 221 -17.64 10.84 -9.21
CA LEU A 221 -16.84 11.55 -10.20
C LEU A 221 -17.13 11.08 -11.63
N THR A 222 -17.40 9.79 -11.82
CA THR A 222 -17.77 9.26 -13.14
C THR A 222 -19.08 9.85 -13.65
N VAL A 223 -20.08 9.99 -12.78
CA VAL A 223 -21.34 10.66 -13.10
C VAL A 223 -21.10 12.14 -13.44
N GLU A 224 -20.25 12.83 -12.68
CA GLU A 224 -19.89 14.23 -12.94
C GLU A 224 -19.20 14.42 -14.29
N ILE A 225 -18.35 13.48 -14.72
CA ILE A 225 -17.74 13.49 -16.06
C ILE A 225 -18.82 13.41 -17.16
N VAL A 226 -19.78 12.49 -17.01
CA VAL A 226 -20.85 12.30 -17.99
C VAL A 226 -21.76 13.53 -18.06
N HIS A 227 -22.14 14.09 -16.92
CA HIS A 227 -22.92 15.33 -16.85
C HIS A 227 -22.17 16.52 -17.45
N GLY A 228 -20.88 16.66 -17.16
CA GLY A 228 -20.03 17.69 -17.74
C GLY A 228 -20.01 17.64 -19.27
N ARG A 229 -19.90 16.44 -19.85
CA ARG A 229 -19.96 16.23 -21.31
C ARG A 229 -21.31 16.56 -21.94
N GLN A 230 -22.40 16.50 -21.16
CA GLN A 230 -23.74 16.91 -21.58
C GLN A 230 -23.99 18.42 -21.39
N GLY A 231 -22.95 19.20 -21.07
CA GLY A 231 -23.07 20.65 -20.85
C GLY A 231 -23.61 21.03 -19.47
N ARG A 232 -23.64 20.10 -18.51
CA ARG A 232 -24.11 20.31 -17.14
C ARG A 232 -22.95 20.16 -16.15
N PRO A 233 -22.06 21.17 -16.02
CA PRO A 233 -20.93 21.08 -15.10
C PRO A 233 -21.42 21.05 -13.64
N GLY A 234 -21.15 19.94 -12.96
CA GLY A 234 -21.51 19.73 -11.56
C GLY A 234 -20.47 20.28 -10.58
N TYR A 235 -20.57 19.84 -9.32
CA TYR A 235 -19.72 20.29 -8.22
C TYR A 235 -18.24 19.98 -8.43
N ALA A 236 -17.90 18.81 -8.97
CA ALA A 236 -16.51 18.42 -9.18
C ALA A 236 -15.82 19.28 -10.25
N ALA A 237 -16.57 19.80 -11.23
CA ALA A 237 -16.03 20.73 -12.21
C ALA A 237 -15.89 22.16 -11.66
N ARG A 238 -16.85 22.59 -10.83
CA ARG A 238 -16.88 23.96 -10.28
C ARG A 238 -15.86 24.11 -9.16
N TRP A 239 -15.92 23.23 -8.16
CA TRP A 239 -15.14 23.27 -6.92
C TRP A 239 -14.37 21.95 -6.72
N PRO A 240 -13.48 21.58 -7.66
CA PRO A 240 -12.78 20.30 -7.64
C PRO A 240 -12.01 20.07 -6.34
N TRP A 241 -11.28 21.09 -5.86
CA TRP A 241 -10.48 21.00 -4.64
C TRP A 241 -11.31 20.65 -3.40
N LEU A 242 -12.53 21.16 -3.30
CA LEU A 242 -13.40 20.91 -2.15
C LEU A 242 -13.95 19.48 -2.19
N VAL A 243 -14.38 19.03 -3.38
CA VAL A 243 -14.83 17.65 -3.59
C VAL A 243 -13.70 16.66 -3.27
N ALA A 244 -12.50 16.95 -3.77
CA ALA A 244 -11.32 16.14 -3.51
C ALA A 244 -10.92 16.15 -2.03
N PHE A 245 -11.03 17.28 -1.34
CA PHE A 245 -10.78 17.38 0.10
C PHE A 245 -11.78 16.51 0.90
N ILE A 246 -13.09 16.60 0.61
CA ILE A 246 -14.11 15.81 1.31
C ILE A 246 -13.88 14.31 1.13
N PHE A 247 -13.63 13.86 -0.11
CA PHE A 247 -13.35 12.45 -0.35
C PHE A 247 -11.99 12.03 0.22
N GLY A 248 -10.98 12.90 0.20
CA GLY A 248 -9.68 12.64 0.82
C GLY A 248 -9.80 12.35 2.31
N LEU A 249 -10.64 13.09 3.04
CA LEU A 249 -10.91 12.80 4.46
C LEU A 249 -11.42 11.36 4.63
N LEU A 250 -12.34 10.93 3.77
CA LEU A 250 -12.95 9.60 3.86
C LEU A 250 -11.95 8.50 3.46
N HIS A 251 -11.14 8.74 2.43
CA HIS A 251 -10.14 7.78 1.93
C HIS A 251 -9.05 7.50 2.96
N GLY A 252 -8.61 8.49 3.75
CA GLY A 252 -7.52 8.30 4.73
C GLY A 252 -7.81 7.27 5.82
N PHE A 253 -9.08 6.99 6.09
CA PHE A 253 -9.46 5.90 7.00
C PHE A 253 -9.22 4.50 6.40
N GLY A 254 -9.23 4.37 5.06
CA GLY A 254 -9.16 3.08 4.38
C GLY A 254 -7.79 2.42 4.48
N PHE A 255 -6.74 3.19 4.78
CA PHE A 255 -5.37 2.69 4.88
C PHE A 255 -4.84 2.57 6.31
N ALA A 256 -5.53 3.14 7.30
CA ALA A 256 -5.04 3.20 8.67
C ALA A 256 -4.76 1.81 9.27
N GLY A 257 -5.58 0.81 8.95
CA GLY A 257 -5.38 -0.59 9.37
C GLY A 257 -4.09 -1.20 8.82
N ALA A 258 -3.87 -1.10 7.51
CA ALA A 258 -2.67 -1.65 6.86
C ALA A 258 -1.37 -0.99 7.36
N LEU A 259 -1.39 0.32 7.63
CA LEU A 259 -0.21 1.00 8.19
C LEU A 259 0.13 0.54 9.61
N SER A 260 -0.88 0.16 10.40
CA SER A 260 -0.66 -0.41 11.74
C SER A 260 -0.01 -1.80 11.68
N GLU A 261 -0.28 -2.59 10.63
CA GLU A 261 0.30 -3.92 10.43
C GLU A 261 1.75 -3.88 9.93
N ILE A 262 2.12 -2.88 9.12
CA ILE A 262 3.50 -2.66 8.64
C ILE A 262 4.43 -2.24 9.80
N GLY A 263 3.87 -1.60 10.82
CA GLY A 263 4.59 -1.10 11.98
C GLY A 263 5.23 0.26 11.72
N LEU A 264 4.98 1.20 12.63
CA LEU A 264 5.59 2.54 12.62
C LEU A 264 6.65 2.63 13.72
N PRO A 265 7.82 3.28 13.48
CA PRO A 265 8.76 3.58 14.53
C PRO A 265 8.07 4.51 15.53
N GLN A 266 7.77 4.02 16.75
CA GLN A 266 6.93 4.74 17.71
C GLN A 266 7.43 6.17 18.01
N GLN A 267 8.75 6.37 18.05
CA GLN A 267 9.36 7.67 18.32
C GLN A 267 9.39 8.62 17.10
N ALA A 268 9.10 8.11 15.90
CA ALA A 268 9.17 8.85 14.64
C ALA A 268 7.88 8.75 13.82
N ILE A 269 6.74 8.43 14.44
CA ILE A 269 5.42 8.39 13.79
C ILE A 269 5.14 9.69 13.00
N PRO A 270 5.36 10.90 13.54
CA PRO A 270 5.10 12.12 12.78
C PRO A 270 5.97 12.24 11.52
N LEU A 271 7.25 11.87 11.65
CA LEU A 271 8.19 11.91 10.52
C LEU A 271 7.81 10.88 9.45
N ALA A 272 7.49 9.66 9.86
CA ALA A 272 7.03 8.60 8.97
C ALA A 272 5.75 9.01 8.22
N LEU A 273 4.75 9.56 8.92
CA LEU A 273 3.49 10.02 8.33
C LEU A 273 3.70 11.17 7.33
N VAL A 274 4.55 12.15 7.64
CA VAL A 274 4.85 13.25 6.71
C VAL A 274 5.47 12.70 5.43
N PHE A 275 6.52 11.88 5.54
CA PHE A 275 7.23 11.38 4.37
C PHE A 275 6.46 10.31 3.60
N PHE A 276 5.57 9.58 4.26
CA PHE A 276 4.57 8.74 3.59
C PHE A 276 3.64 9.57 2.70
N ASN A 277 3.06 10.66 3.22
CA ASN A 277 2.17 11.51 2.42
C ASN A 277 2.91 12.28 1.32
N VAL A 278 4.19 12.64 1.52
CA VAL A 278 5.06 13.13 0.43
C VAL A 278 5.19 12.07 -0.66
N GLY A 279 5.39 10.81 -0.30
CA GLY A 279 5.41 9.70 -1.25
C GLY A 279 4.09 9.54 -2.02
N VAL A 280 2.96 9.67 -1.32
CA VAL A 280 1.63 9.62 -1.93
C VAL A 280 1.46 10.72 -2.99
N GLU A 281 1.75 11.99 -2.63
CA GLU A 281 1.65 13.11 -3.57
C GLU A 281 2.56 12.89 -4.79
N LEU A 282 3.81 12.44 -4.57
CA LEU A 282 4.74 12.13 -5.66
C LEU A 282 4.19 11.04 -6.58
N GLY A 283 3.65 9.96 -6.03
CA GLY A 283 3.06 8.87 -6.83
C GLY A 283 1.85 9.34 -7.64
N GLN A 284 0.98 10.18 -7.08
CA GLN A 284 -0.16 10.76 -7.82
C GLN A 284 0.32 11.66 -8.97
N LEU A 285 1.30 12.55 -8.71
CA LEU A 285 1.85 13.43 -9.72
C LEU A 285 2.56 12.66 -10.84
N LEU A 286 3.30 11.59 -10.49
CA LEU A 286 3.93 10.69 -11.46
C LEU A 286 2.88 10.00 -12.35
N PHE A 287 1.79 9.50 -11.74
CA PHE A 287 0.70 8.89 -12.49
C PHE A 287 0.04 9.89 -13.46
N VAL A 288 -0.30 11.10 -12.99
CA VAL A 288 -0.87 12.16 -13.83
C VAL A 288 0.07 12.52 -14.99
N LEU A 289 1.36 12.68 -14.71
CA LEU A 289 2.36 12.97 -15.73
C LEU A 289 2.43 11.87 -16.79
N GLY A 290 2.36 10.60 -16.37
CA GLY A 290 2.33 9.45 -17.27
C GLY A 290 1.13 9.48 -18.22
N ILE A 291 -0.07 9.75 -17.72
CA ILE A 291 -1.29 9.84 -18.53
C ILE A 291 -1.24 11.02 -19.51
N VAL A 292 -0.78 12.19 -19.04
CA VAL A 292 -0.61 13.38 -19.90
C VAL A 292 0.39 13.11 -21.02
N LEU A 293 1.54 12.50 -20.71
CA LEU A 293 2.56 12.16 -21.69
C LEU A 293 2.03 11.15 -22.73
N LEU A 294 1.33 10.10 -22.27
CA LEU A 294 0.71 9.11 -23.15
C LEU A 294 -0.28 9.77 -24.11
N THR A 295 -1.12 10.66 -23.59
CA THR A 295 -2.13 11.38 -24.39
C THR A 295 -1.46 12.30 -25.41
N TRP A 296 -0.42 13.04 -25.01
CA TRP A 296 0.38 13.87 -25.90
C TRP A 296 1.05 13.06 -27.03
N LEU A 297 1.63 11.89 -26.72
CA LEU A 297 2.20 11.00 -27.74
C LEU A 297 1.15 10.51 -28.74
N LEU A 298 -0.02 10.07 -28.27
CA LEU A 298 -1.11 9.62 -29.14
C LEU A 298 -1.65 10.73 -30.05
N HIS A 299 -1.62 11.98 -29.58
CA HIS A 299 -1.93 13.15 -30.40
C HIS A 299 -0.93 13.35 -31.53
N GLN A 300 0.38 13.19 -31.27
CA GLN A 300 1.42 13.30 -32.30
C GLN A 300 1.25 12.28 -33.44
N PHE A 301 0.73 11.08 -33.14
CA PHE A 301 0.45 10.05 -34.14
C PHE A 301 -0.91 10.18 -34.84
N ASN A 302 -1.60 11.33 -34.70
CA ASN A 302 -2.90 11.62 -35.29
C ASN A 302 -4.01 10.61 -34.93
N GLN A 303 -3.93 10.01 -33.73
CA GLN A 303 -4.87 8.99 -33.23
C GLN A 303 -6.06 9.60 -32.47
N GLN A 304 -6.48 10.81 -32.83
CA GLN A 304 -7.53 11.59 -32.17
C GLN A 304 -8.85 10.81 -31.95
N LYS A 305 -9.30 10.11 -32.99
CA LYS A 305 -10.53 9.30 -32.94
C LYS A 305 -10.41 8.09 -32.01
N LEU A 306 -9.20 7.55 -31.86
CA LEU A 306 -8.94 6.44 -30.95
C LEU A 306 -8.97 6.92 -29.50
N VAL A 307 -8.34 8.06 -29.21
CA VAL A 307 -8.34 8.67 -27.86
C VAL A 307 -9.76 8.95 -27.39
N SER A 308 -10.58 9.65 -28.18
CA SER A 308 -11.97 9.98 -27.81
C SER A 308 -12.85 8.74 -27.57
N ARG A 309 -12.67 7.68 -28.38
CA ARG A 309 -13.39 6.40 -28.18
C ARG A 309 -12.90 5.68 -26.94
N ALA A 310 -11.59 5.61 -26.74
CA ALA A 310 -10.98 4.97 -25.58
C ALA A 310 -11.42 5.67 -24.30
N GLU A 311 -11.39 7.00 -24.25
CA GLU A 311 -11.83 7.78 -23.09
C GLU A 311 -13.28 7.48 -22.72
N THR A 312 -14.18 7.42 -23.72
CA THR A 312 -15.59 7.06 -23.47
C THR A 312 -15.73 5.63 -22.94
N VAL A 313 -15.04 4.66 -23.53
CA VAL A 313 -15.04 3.28 -23.03
C VAL A 313 -14.54 3.21 -21.59
N VAL A 314 -13.42 3.88 -21.30
CA VAL A 314 -12.81 3.92 -19.96
C VAL A 314 -13.77 4.52 -18.94
N ILE A 315 -14.42 5.65 -19.25
CA ILE A 315 -15.39 6.27 -18.33
C ILE A 315 -16.54 5.30 -17.99
N TYR A 316 -17.14 4.65 -18.99
CA TYR A 316 -18.21 3.68 -18.73
C TYR A 316 -17.71 2.44 -17.98
N SER A 317 -16.47 1.98 -18.25
CA SER A 317 -15.85 0.88 -17.50
C SER A 317 -15.61 1.25 -16.03
N ILE A 318 -15.08 2.44 -15.75
CA ILE A 318 -14.87 2.94 -14.38
C ILE A 318 -16.21 3.08 -13.66
N GLY A 319 -17.22 3.63 -14.33
CA GLY A 319 -18.57 3.78 -13.76
C GLY A 319 -19.23 2.43 -13.45
N GLY A 320 -19.09 1.45 -14.36
CA GLY A 320 -19.60 0.10 -14.13
C GLY A 320 -18.87 -0.62 -12.99
N LEU A 321 -17.54 -0.56 -12.96
CA LEU A 321 -16.72 -1.17 -11.93
C LEU A 321 -16.96 -0.55 -10.55
N SER A 322 -17.00 0.78 -10.46
CA SER A 322 -17.28 1.48 -9.19
C SER A 322 -18.71 1.23 -8.70
N SER A 323 -19.68 1.10 -9.60
CA SER A 323 -21.05 0.68 -9.24
C SER A 323 -21.08 -0.74 -8.68
N PHE A 324 -20.37 -1.66 -9.33
CA PHE A 324 -20.25 -3.05 -8.87
C PHE A 324 -19.60 -3.11 -7.49
N TRP A 325 -18.44 -2.48 -7.30
CA TRP A 325 -17.74 -2.44 -6.01
C TRP A 325 -18.57 -1.79 -4.92
N LEU A 326 -19.33 -0.74 -5.23
CA LEU A 326 -20.23 -0.12 -4.26
C LEU A 326 -21.29 -1.11 -3.78
N LEU A 327 -21.95 -1.82 -4.69
CA LEU A 327 -22.98 -2.82 -4.35
C LEU A 327 -22.39 -4.01 -3.59
N GLU A 328 -21.25 -4.51 -4.04
CA GLU A 328 -20.51 -5.59 -3.37
C GLU A 328 -20.18 -5.21 -1.93
N ARG A 329 -19.54 -4.05 -1.72
CA ARG A 329 -19.14 -3.57 -0.39
C ARG A 329 -20.35 -3.27 0.50
N ILE A 330 -21.46 -2.80 -0.08
CA ILE A 330 -22.73 -2.63 0.65
C ILE A 330 -23.34 -3.96 1.07
N SER A 331 -23.25 -5.00 0.23
CA SER A 331 -23.82 -6.32 0.55
C SER A 331 -23.08 -7.07 1.67
N LEU A 332 -21.90 -6.59 2.05
CA LEU A 332 -21.09 -7.14 3.14
C LEU A 332 -21.45 -6.55 4.52
N PHE A 333 -22.41 -5.62 4.59
CA PHE A 333 -22.94 -5.06 5.85
C PHE A 333 -23.93 -5.96 6.56
#